data_AF-A0A2V7DSA8-F1
#
_entry.id   AF-A0A2V7DSA8-F1
#
_cell.length_a   1.000
_cell.length_b   1.000
_cell.length_c   1.000
_cell.angle_alpha   90.00
_cell.angle_beta   90.00
_cell.angle_gamma   90.00
#
_symmetry.space_group_name_H-M   'P 1'
#
loop_
_entity.id
_entity.type
_entity.pdbx_description
1 polymer ?
#
loop_
_entity_poly.entity_id
_entity_poly.type
_entity_poly.pdbx_seq_one_letter_code
_entity_poly.pdbx_strand_id
1 'polypeptide(L)' 'MIGAPHRRAALVLAIALGIAALSIAAGAETLRMGARAPDITGGPWIGSAPLTLAALRGRVVLVEFWTYG' A
#
# COMPACT_ATOMS: atom_id res chain seq x y z
N MET A 1 -46.18 -2.37 12.48
CA MET A 1 -45.26 -2.11 11.34
C MET A 1 -44.52 -0.82 11.61
N ILE A 2 -43.30 -0.66 11.08
CA ILE A 2 -42.35 0.48 11.24
C ILE A 2 -41.30 0.25 12.35
N GLY A 3 -40.25 -0.51 12.01
CA GLY A 3 -39.01 -0.53 12.78
C GLY A 3 -38.22 0.76 12.55
N ALA A 4 -37.74 1.38 13.63
CA ALA A 4 -37.12 2.71 13.61
C ALA A 4 -35.97 2.81 12.57
N PRO A 5 -36.07 3.72 11.57
CA PRO A 5 -35.12 3.82 10.45
C PRO A 5 -33.68 4.08 10.91
N HIS A 6 -33.51 4.70 12.07
CA HIS A 6 -32.22 4.99 12.69
C HIS A 6 -31.43 3.71 13.06
N ARG A 7 -32.10 2.61 13.41
CA ARG A 7 -31.43 1.34 13.74
C ARG A 7 -30.84 0.67 12.51
N ARG A 8 -31.54 0.77 11.36
CA ARG A 8 -31.06 0.25 10.08
C ARG A 8 -29.91 1.11 9.55
N ALA A 9 -30.02 2.43 9.65
CA ALA A 9 -28.95 3.36 9.28
C ALA A 9 -27.67 3.15 10.12
N ALA A 10 -27.81 2.95 11.43
CA ALA A 10 -26.68 2.66 12.32
C ALA A 10 -25.98 1.35 11.96
N LEU A 11 -26.74 0.31 11.61
CA LEU A 11 -26.17 -0.98 11.21
C LEU A 11 -25.40 -0.88 9.89
N VAL A 12 -25.94 -0.16 8.89
CA VAL A 12 -25.28 0.07 7.61
C VAL A 12 -23.99 0.86 7.79
N LEU A 13 -23.99 1.89 8.62
CA LEU A 13 -22.80 2.68 8.93
C LEU A 13 -21.73 1.83 9.64
N ALA A 14 -22.13 0.99 10.61
CA ALA A 14 -21.21 0.09 11.30
C ALA A 14 -20.56 -0.91 10.35
N ILE A 15 -21.34 -1.48 9.41
CA ILE A 15 -20.82 -2.38 8.38
C ILE A 15 -19.87 -1.64 7.44
N ALA A 16 -20.24 -0.45 6.96
CA ALA A 16 -19.40 0.35 6.06
C ALA A 16 -18.05 0.74 6.71
N LEU A 17 -18.08 1.14 7.99
CA LEU A 17 -16.86 1.43 8.76
C LEU A 17 -16.01 0.18 8.98
N GLY A 18 -16.63 -0.96 9.26
CA GLY A 18 -15.93 -2.24 9.39
C GLY A 18 -15.23 -2.66 8.09
N ILE A 19 -15.89 -2.51 6.94
CA ILE A 19 -15.32 -2.80 5.63
C ILE A 19 -14.15 -1.83 5.32
N ALA A 20 -14.32 -0.53 5.58
CA ALA A 20 -13.27 0.46 5.36
C ALA A 20 -12.01 0.18 6.19
N ALA A 21 -12.18 -0.19 7.48
CA ALA A 21 -11.07 -0.53 8.35
C ALA A 21 -10.31 -1.78 7.87
N LEU A 22 -11.03 -2.81 7.38
CA LEU A 22 -10.42 -4.03 6.87
C LEU A 22 -9.60 -3.79 5.60
N SER A 23 -10.06 -2.91 4.71
CA SER A 23 -9.34 -2.54 3.48
C SER A 23 -8.01 -1.83 3.76
N ILE A 24 -7.95 -0.97 4.78
CA ILE A 24 -6.72 -0.27 5.18
C ILE A 24 -5.68 -1.26 5.70
N ALA A 25 -6.10 -2.23 6.52
CA ALA A 25 -5.20 -3.27 7.06
C ALA A 25 -4.64 -4.20 5.98
N ALA A 26 -5.42 -4.50 4.94
CA ALA A 26 -5.00 -5.36 3.83
C ALA A 26 -3.93 -4.73 2.91
N GLY A 27 -3.81 -3.40 2.90
CA GLY A 27 -2.82 -2.67 2.09
C GLY A 27 -1.41 -2.62 2.71
N ALA A 28 -1.25 -3.05 3.96
CA ALA A 28 0.04 -3.03 4.65
C ALA A 28 0.87 -4.27 4.27
N GLU A 29 1.55 -4.23 3.12
CA GLU A 29 2.49 -5.28 2.76
C GLU A 29 3.75 -5.16 3.63
N THR A 30 3.94 -6.14 4.52
CA THR A 30 5.16 -6.24 5.33
C THR A 30 6.30 -6.76 4.46
N LEU A 31 7.46 -6.11 4.52
CA LEU A 31 8.69 -6.63 3.90
C LEU A 31 9.05 -7.97 4.54
N ARG A 32 9.04 -9.03 3.73
CA ARG A 32 9.42 -10.39 4.15
C ARG A 32 10.73 -10.77 3.49
N MET A 33 11.65 -11.36 4.26
CA MET A 33 12.87 -11.93 3.68
C MET A 33 12.52 -13.00 2.65
N GLY A 34 13.21 -12.97 1.50
CA GLY A 34 12.97 -13.88 0.38
C GLY A 34 11.76 -13.53 -0.49
N ALA A 35 10.94 -12.54 -0.10
CA ALA A 35 9.93 -12.00 -1.01
C ALA A 35 10.60 -11.25 -2.16
N ARG A 36 9.98 -11.31 -3.34
CA ARG A 36 10.44 -10.55 -4.50
C ARG A 36 10.26 -9.06 -4.23
N ALA A 37 11.31 -8.27 -4.47
CA ALA A 37 11.21 -6.82 -4.37
C ALA A 37 10.17 -6.28 -5.38
N PRO A 38 9.32 -5.31 -4.99
CA PRO A 38 8.42 -4.61 -5.90
C PRO A 38 9.20 -3.84 -6.98
N ASP A 39 8.62 -3.71 -8.18
CA ASP A 39 9.25 -2.94 -9.25
C ASP A 39 9.46 -1.47 -8.84
N ILE A 40 10.56 -0.88 -9.32
CA ILE A 40 10.84 0.52 -9.06
C ILE A 40 9.97 1.37 -9.97
N THR A 41 8.94 1.98 -9.39
CA THR A 41 8.04 2.90 -10.05
C THR A 41 8.28 4.30 -9.49
N GLY A 42 8.83 5.23 -10.28
CA GLY A 42 9.11 6.59 -9.81
C GLY A 42 9.95 7.43 -10.77
N GLY A 43 10.04 8.72 -10.47
CA GLY A 43 10.83 9.71 -11.20
C GLY A 43 10.43 11.14 -10.83
N PRO A 44 11.14 12.17 -11.36
CA PRO A 44 12.28 12.07 -12.28
C PRO A 44 13.55 11.52 -11.62
N TRP A 45 14.47 10.98 -12.44
CA TRP A 45 15.72 10.38 -11.98
C TRP A 45 16.85 11.42 -12.00
N ILE A 46 17.73 11.36 -11.01
CA ILE A 46 18.90 12.24 -10.88
C ILE A 46 20.16 11.38 -10.96
N GLY A 47 21.13 11.79 -11.77
CA GLY A 47 22.45 11.13 -11.88
C GLY A 47 22.45 9.78 -12.61
N SER A 48 21.32 9.36 -13.19
CA SER A 48 21.21 8.11 -13.95
C SER A 48 20.00 8.11 -14.90
N ALA A 49 20.01 7.18 -15.86
CA ALA A 49 18.79 6.78 -16.55
C ALA A 49 17.88 5.97 -15.59
N PRO A 50 16.57 5.82 -15.88
CA PRO A 50 15.67 5.04 -15.04
C PRO A 50 16.18 3.63 -14.75
N LEU A 51 16.14 3.22 -13.48
CA LEU A 51 16.54 1.88 -13.06
C LEU A 51 15.33 0.93 -13.01
N THR A 52 15.55 -0.32 -13.40
CA THR A 52 14.57 -1.41 -13.26
C THR A 52 15.18 -2.55 -12.45
N LEU A 53 14.37 -3.26 -11.66
CA LEU A 53 14.87 -4.43 -10.93
C LEU A 53 15.42 -5.52 -11.84
N ALA A 54 14.90 -5.65 -13.07
CA ALA A 54 15.40 -6.60 -14.06
C ALA A 54 16.85 -6.30 -14.45
N ALA A 55 17.17 -5.03 -14.69
CA ALA A 55 18.52 -4.60 -15.05
C ALA A 55 19.53 -4.72 -13.89
N LEU A 56 19.05 -4.78 -12.65
CA LEU A 56 19.86 -4.85 -11.44
C LEU A 56 20.07 -6.29 -10.93
N ARG A 57 19.56 -7.32 -11.62
CA ARG A 57 19.75 -8.72 -11.20
C ARG A 57 21.24 -9.09 -11.09
N GLY A 58 21.55 -9.92 -10.10
CA GLY A 58 22.92 -10.33 -9.78
C GLY A 58 23.70 -9.30 -8.96
N ARG A 59 23.09 -8.18 -8.57
CA ARG A 59 23.67 -7.17 -7.68
C ARG A 59 22.92 -7.14 -6.36
N VAL A 60 23.63 -6.80 -5.28
CA VAL A 60 22.99 -6.39 -4.02
C VAL A 60 22.60 -4.93 -4.18
N VAL A 61 21.33 -4.62 -3.98
CA VAL A 61 20.75 -3.29 -4.18
C VAL A 61 20.18 -2.79 -2.86
N LEU A 62 20.55 -1.58 -2.46
CA LEU A 62 19.97 -0.87 -1.33
C LEU A 62 18.96 0.16 -1.84
N VAL A 63 17.75 0.18 -1.27
CA VAL A 63 16.74 1.20 -1.52
C VAL A 63 16.56 2.02 -0.25
N GLU A 64 16.79 3.32 -0.35
CA GLU A 64 16.66 4.26 0.76
C GLU A 64 15.57 5.30 0.44
N PHE A 65 14.61 5.45 1.35
CA PHE A 65 13.55 6.44 1.24
C PHE A 65 13.90 7.66 2.10
N TRP A 66 13.94 8.83 1.47
CA TRP A 66 14.32 10.09 2.13
C TRP A 66 13.46 11.26 1.62
N THR A 67 13.40 12.32 2.41
CA THR A 67 12.79 13.61 2.05
C THR A 67 13.82 14.72 2.26
N TYR A 68 13.60 15.90 1.68
CA TYR A 68 14.56 17.01 1.75
C TYR A 68 14.66 17.70 3.13
N GLY A 69 13.81 17.32 4.11
CA GLY A 69 13.65 18.00 5.39
C GLY A 69 12.31 18.70 5.51
#